data_AF-A0A8R1IJG2-F1
#
_entry.id   AF-A0A8R1IJG2-F1
#
_cell.length_a   1.000
_cell.length_b   1.000
_cell.length_c   1.000
_cell.angle_alpha   90.00
_cell.angle_beta   90.00
_cell.angle_gamma   90.00
#
_symmetry.space_group_name_H-M   'P 1'
#
loop_
_entity.id
_entity.type
_entity.pdbx_description
1 polymer ?
#
loop_
_entity_poly.entity_id
_entity_poly.type
_entity_poly.pdbx_seq_one_letter_code
_entity_poly.pdbx_strand_id
1 'polypeptide(L)'
;THQLMEDRKFIFDLMVCGKTNDNEPLQEFILQSPAPIETAVKLSALYRDMSEKEKERAKDLLNVAVFSENMAVELLGITATEYNAALLLKAKDNRGRPLLDVLIENEQKEVVSYASVQRYLTEVWTARVDWSFGKFVAFSLLVLICPPAWFYFSLPLDSRIGRAPIIKFVCHIVSHVYFTILLTIVVLNITHKMYEVTSVVPNPVEWLLLLWLSGNLVSELSTVGGGSGLGIVKVSTTKFIF
;
A
#
# COMPACT_ATOMS: atom_id res chain seq x y z
N THR A 1 -16.63 17.37 16.49
CA THR A 1 -15.25 16.85 16.48
C THR A 1 -14.53 17.15 15.18
N HIS A 2 -14.99 16.74 14.00
CA HIS A 2 -14.27 17.01 12.74
C HIS A 2 -13.95 18.50 12.47
N GLN A 3 -14.90 19.42 12.66
CA GLN A 3 -14.66 20.87 12.51
C GLN A 3 -13.65 21.43 13.53
N LEU A 4 -13.53 20.82 14.71
CA LEU A 4 -12.56 21.22 15.74
C LEU A 4 -11.16 20.71 15.40
N MET A 5 -11.05 19.57 14.72
CA MET A 5 -9.76 19.03 14.26
C MET A 5 -9.16 19.79 13.07
N GLU A 6 -9.98 20.57 12.35
CA GLU A 6 -9.53 21.46 11.28
C GLU A 6 -8.94 22.78 11.83
N ASP A 7 -9.27 23.15 13.07
CA ASP A 7 -8.74 24.33 13.73
C ASP A 7 -7.38 24.04 14.39
N ARG A 8 -6.31 24.43 13.71
CA ARG A 8 -4.93 24.30 14.20
C ARG A 8 -4.72 24.99 15.55
N LYS A 9 -5.45 26.07 15.84
CA LYS A 9 -5.33 26.80 17.10
C LYS A 9 -5.91 25.99 18.25
N PHE A 10 -7.08 25.40 18.05
CA PHE A 10 -7.70 24.49 19.02
C PHE A 10 -6.79 23.29 19.32
N ILE A 11 -6.21 22.66 18.29
CA ILE A 11 -5.31 21.51 18.45
C ILE A 11 -4.04 21.87 19.23
N PHE A 12 -3.50 23.08 19.00
CA PHE A 12 -2.36 23.58 19.74
C PHE A 12 -2.70 23.90 21.20
N ASP A 13 -3.83 24.57 21.44
CA ASP A 13 -4.31 24.86 22.79
C ASP A 13 -4.58 23.56 23.57
N LEU A 14 -5.11 22.54 22.90
CA LEU A 14 -5.31 21.20 23.47
C LEU A 14 -3.99 20.53 23.88
N MET A 15 -2.92 20.69 23.08
CA MET A 15 -1.57 20.21 23.45
C MET A 15 -1.04 20.93 24.68
N VAL A 16 -1.22 22.26 24.76
CA VAL A 16 -0.78 23.06 25.90
C VAL A 16 -1.52 22.64 27.17
N CYS A 17 -2.84 22.45 27.10
CA CYS A 17 -3.64 21.95 28.21
C CYS A 17 -3.25 20.51 28.60
N GLY A 18 -2.97 19.65 27.62
CA GLY A 18 -2.52 18.28 27.84
C GLY A 18 -1.20 18.22 28.62
N LYS A 19 -0.24 19.08 28.27
CA LYS A 19 1.06 19.14 28.96
C LYS A 19 0.95 19.48 30.45
N THR A 20 -0.02 20.30 30.84
CA THR A 20 -0.21 20.69 32.25
C THR A 20 -0.95 19.63 33.06
N ASN A 21 -1.73 18.77 32.40
CA ASN A 21 -2.67 17.83 33.03
C ASN A 21 -2.44 16.38 32.56
N ASP A 22 -1.18 15.95 32.41
CA ASP A 22 -0.80 14.57 32.05
C ASP A 22 -1.52 13.96 30.81
N ASN A 23 -1.86 14.80 29.83
CA ASN A 23 -2.61 14.47 28.61
C ASN A 23 -4.05 13.96 28.84
N GLU A 24 -4.61 14.09 30.04
CA GLU A 24 -5.99 13.73 30.37
C GLU A 24 -7.03 14.44 29.47
N PRO A 25 -6.92 15.76 29.17
CA PRO A 25 -7.87 16.44 28.28
C PRO A 25 -7.84 15.89 26.84
N LEU A 26 -6.67 15.46 26.38
CA LEU A 26 -6.54 14.84 25.06
C LEU A 26 -7.18 13.46 25.04
N GLN A 27 -6.98 12.68 26.10
CA GLN A 27 -7.60 11.36 26.25
C GLN A 27 -9.12 11.47 26.26
N GLU A 28 -9.69 12.37 27.07
CA GLU A 28 -11.14 12.58 27.11
C GLU A 28 -11.68 13.01 25.73
N PHE A 29 -10.98 13.90 25.04
CA PHE A 29 -11.39 14.34 23.70
C PHE A 29 -11.44 13.18 22.70
N ILE A 30 -10.44 12.29 22.73
CA ILE A 30 -10.42 11.09 21.89
C ILE A 30 -11.57 10.15 22.26
N LEU A 31 -11.78 9.86 23.54
CA LEU A 31 -12.79 8.91 24.01
C LEU A 31 -14.23 9.40 23.81
N GLN A 32 -14.48 10.70 23.91
CA GLN A 32 -15.79 11.30 23.66
C GLN A 32 -16.11 11.47 22.18
N SER A 33 -15.13 11.25 21.29
CA SER A 33 -15.33 11.36 19.86
C SER A 33 -16.13 10.18 19.30
N PRO A 34 -16.96 10.40 18.26
CA PRO A 34 -17.83 9.35 17.70
C PRO A 34 -17.05 8.16 17.10
N ALA A 35 -15.80 8.39 16.68
CA ALA A 35 -14.87 7.38 16.21
C ALA A 35 -13.51 7.60 16.91
N PRO A 36 -13.27 6.98 18.08
CA PRO A 36 -12.11 7.30 18.92
C PRO A 36 -10.79 6.85 18.27
N ILE A 37 -10.75 5.66 17.66
CA ILE A 37 -9.55 5.14 16.95
C ILE A 37 -9.18 6.07 15.78
N GLU A 38 -10.17 6.46 14.98
CA GLU A 38 -9.93 7.33 13.82
C GLU A 38 -9.50 8.74 14.24
N THR A 39 -10.10 9.26 15.31
CA THR A 39 -9.77 10.58 15.86
C THR A 39 -8.34 10.59 16.38
N ALA A 40 -7.94 9.56 17.14
CA ALA A 40 -6.57 9.41 17.65
C ALA A 40 -5.52 9.36 16.53
N VAL A 41 -5.80 8.59 15.46
CA VAL A 41 -4.94 8.48 14.27
C VAL A 41 -4.78 9.82 13.56
N LYS A 42 -5.89 10.51 13.30
CA LYS A 42 -5.88 11.82 12.62
C LYS A 42 -5.19 12.88 13.48
N LEU A 43 -5.39 12.88 14.81
CA LEU A 43 -4.69 13.76 15.74
C LEU A 43 -3.19 13.51 15.75
N SER A 44 -2.75 12.24 15.81
CA SER A 44 -1.33 11.87 15.71
C SER A 44 -0.68 12.46 14.46
N ALA A 45 -1.33 12.29 13.30
CA ALA A 45 -0.82 12.85 12.04
C ALA A 45 -0.80 14.38 12.03
N LEU A 46 -1.83 15.04 12.56
CA LEU A 46 -1.87 16.50 12.68
C LEU A 46 -0.76 17.05 13.59
N TYR A 47 -0.52 16.40 14.73
CA TYR A 47 0.56 16.77 15.64
C TYR A 47 1.95 16.53 15.03
N ARG A 48 2.13 15.47 14.24
CA ARG A 48 3.34 15.25 13.42
C ARG A 48 3.55 16.38 12.40
N ASP A 49 2.56 16.70 11.57
CA ASP A 49 2.62 17.82 10.60
C ASP A 49 2.95 19.16 11.27
N MET A 50 2.34 19.42 12.43
CA MET A 50 2.63 20.63 13.19
C MET A 50 4.04 20.65 13.77
N SER A 51 4.56 19.50 14.23
CA SER A 51 5.93 19.41 14.76
C SER A 51 7.01 19.72 13.72
N GLU A 52 6.75 19.41 12.45
CA GLU A 52 7.66 19.74 11.34
C GLU A 52 7.66 21.24 11.01
N LYS A 53 6.50 21.89 11.16
CA LYS A 53 6.33 23.32 10.89
C LYS A 53 6.82 24.21 12.03
N GLU A 54 6.64 23.79 13.27
CA GLU A 54 6.98 24.57 14.47
C GLU A 54 8.16 23.98 15.25
N LYS A 55 9.37 24.48 14.99
CA LYS A 55 10.61 23.94 15.59
C LYS A 55 10.76 24.22 17.09
N GLU A 56 10.19 25.31 17.60
CA GLU A 56 10.34 25.71 19.01
C GLU A 56 9.69 24.72 19.99
N ARG A 57 8.54 24.15 19.59
CA ARG A 57 7.76 23.19 20.40
C ARG A 57 7.63 21.81 19.77
N ALA A 58 8.47 21.51 18.76
CA ALA A 58 8.42 20.27 18.01
C ALA A 58 8.48 19.03 18.90
N LYS A 59 9.30 19.05 19.96
CA LYS A 59 9.42 17.91 20.90
C LYS A 59 8.13 17.63 21.65
N ASP A 60 7.44 18.67 22.11
CA ASP A 60 6.17 18.52 22.84
C ASP A 60 5.07 18.01 21.89
N LEU A 61 4.99 18.59 20.68
CA LEU A 61 4.06 18.15 19.64
C LEU A 61 4.30 16.68 19.26
N LEU A 62 5.55 16.26 19.12
CA LEU A 62 5.90 14.88 18.83
C LEU A 62 5.49 13.93 19.96
N ASN A 63 5.70 14.32 21.22
CA ASN A 63 5.30 13.50 22.38
C ASN A 63 3.78 13.28 22.40
N VAL A 64 3.01 14.32 22.11
CA VAL A 64 1.54 14.25 22.04
C VAL A 64 1.07 13.45 20.83
N ALA A 65 1.78 13.53 19.70
CA ALA A 65 1.53 12.67 18.55
C ALA A 65 1.72 11.18 18.88
N VAL A 66 2.84 10.84 19.52
CA VAL A 66 3.14 9.45 19.94
C VAL A 66 2.12 8.95 20.97
N PHE A 67 1.72 9.79 21.93
CA PHE A 67 0.66 9.45 22.87
C PHE A 67 -0.67 9.15 22.18
N SER A 68 -1.05 9.98 21.20
CA SER A 68 -2.26 9.76 20.39
C SER A 68 -2.17 8.47 19.55
N GLU A 69 -1.00 8.15 18.99
CA GLU A 69 -0.75 6.89 18.27
C GLU A 69 -0.89 5.68 19.20
N ASN A 70 -0.25 5.71 20.37
CA ASN A 70 -0.35 4.63 21.38
C ASN A 70 -1.80 4.40 21.81
N MET A 71 -2.58 5.48 22.02
CA MET A 71 -3.99 5.36 22.34
C MET A 71 -4.79 4.70 21.22
N ALA A 72 -4.48 5.01 19.96
CA ALA A 72 -5.09 4.32 18.82
C ALA A 72 -4.76 2.82 18.81
N VAL A 73 -3.51 2.44 19.13
CA VAL A 73 -3.08 1.04 19.25
C VAL A 73 -3.85 0.32 20.37
N GLU A 74 -3.95 0.92 21.55
CA GLU A 74 -4.66 0.33 22.70
C GLU A 74 -6.14 0.15 22.42
N LEU A 75 -6.81 1.19 21.91
CA LEU A 75 -8.23 1.14 21.53
C LEU A 75 -8.48 0.09 20.44
N LEU A 76 -7.60 0.01 19.44
CA LEU A 76 -7.67 -1.02 18.41
C LEU A 76 -7.46 -2.41 18.98
N GLY A 77 -6.55 -2.56 19.94
CA GLY A 77 -6.30 -3.82 20.64
C GLY A 77 -7.52 -4.30 21.42
N ILE A 78 -8.10 -3.43 22.24
CA ILE A 78 -9.31 -3.73 23.03
C ILE A 78 -10.45 -4.13 22.09
N THR A 79 -10.73 -3.30 21.08
CA THR A 79 -11.82 -3.57 20.13
C THR A 79 -11.58 -4.81 19.26
N ALA A 80 -10.33 -5.15 18.93
CA ALA A 80 -10.00 -6.38 18.21
C ALA A 80 -10.11 -7.64 19.09
N THR A 81 -10.01 -7.52 20.42
CA THR A 81 -10.27 -8.64 21.33
C THR A 81 -11.77 -8.87 21.55
N GLU A 82 -12.56 -7.80 21.58
CA GLU A 82 -14.00 -7.88 21.82
C GLU A 82 -14.81 -8.12 20.53
N TYR A 83 -14.37 -7.55 19.41
CA TYR A 83 -15.02 -7.62 18.10
C TYR A 83 -14.07 -8.13 17.01
N ASN A 84 -14.64 -8.58 15.89
CA ASN A 84 -13.84 -9.02 14.76
C ASN A 84 -13.09 -7.84 14.13
N ALA A 85 -11.76 -7.82 14.27
CA ALA A 85 -10.87 -6.79 13.71
C ALA A 85 -11.10 -6.55 12.21
N ALA A 86 -11.48 -7.59 11.45
CA ALA A 86 -11.79 -7.48 10.03
C ALA A 86 -13.03 -6.61 9.74
N LEU A 87 -14.03 -6.67 10.62
CA LEU A 87 -15.25 -5.86 10.49
C LEU A 87 -14.95 -4.39 10.78
N LEU A 88 -14.10 -4.14 11.78
CA LEU A 88 -13.70 -2.79 12.20
C LEU A 88 -12.79 -2.12 11.16
N LEU A 89 -11.82 -2.85 10.59
CA LEU A 89 -10.94 -2.32 9.54
C LEU A 89 -11.66 -2.08 8.21
N LYS A 90 -12.75 -2.80 7.97
CA LYS A 90 -13.64 -2.62 6.80
C LYS A 90 -14.75 -1.60 7.05
N ALA A 91 -14.95 -1.17 8.30
CA ALA A 91 -15.94 -0.16 8.62
C ALA A 91 -15.62 1.13 7.84
N LYS A 92 -16.67 1.72 7.27
CA LYS A 92 -16.54 2.94 6.47
C LYS A 92 -16.70 4.16 7.38
N ASP A 93 -15.77 5.09 7.26
CA ASP A 93 -15.90 6.45 7.79
C ASP A 93 -17.11 7.15 7.12
N ASN A 94 -17.53 8.28 7.66
CA ASN A 94 -18.52 9.21 7.13
C ASN A 94 -18.21 9.67 5.68
N ARG A 95 -16.95 9.50 5.23
CA ARG A 95 -16.49 9.73 3.84
C ARG A 95 -16.53 8.49 2.94
N GLY A 96 -17.03 7.36 3.43
CA GLY A 96 -17.10 6.10 2.70
C GLY A 96 -15.78 5.35 2.53
N ARG A 97 -14.69 5.84 3.14
CA ARG A 97 -13.35 5.24 3.10
C ARG A 97 -13.20 4.21 4.23
N PRO A 98 -12.62 3.03 3.97
CA PRO A 98 -12.38 2.05 5.02
C PRO A 98 -11.33 2.57 6.01
N LEU A 99 -11.48 2.25 7.29
CA LEU A 99 -10.55 2.67 8.35
C LEU A 99 -9.09 2.28 8.04
N LEU A 100 -8.87 1.13 7.39
CA LEU A 100 -7.53 0.70 6.97
C LEU A 100 -6.84 1.71 6.03
N ASP A 101 -7.57 2.30 5.08
CA ASP A 101 -6.99 3.30 4.17
C ASP A 101 -6.62 4.58 4.94
N VAL A 102 -7.40 4.95 5.95
CA VAL A 102 -7.10 6.09 6.84
C VAL A 102 -5.86 5.81 7.69
N LEU A 103 -5.68 4.59 8.17
CA LEU A 103 -4.48 4.18 8.92
C LEU A 103 -3.22 4.26 8.06
N ILE A 104 -3.32 3.84 6.79
CA ILE A 104 -2.21 3.87 5.82
C ILE A 104 -1.90 5.31 5.38
N GLU A 105 -2.92 6.12 5.06
CA GLU A 105 -2.78 7.52 4.64
C GLU A 105 -2.13 8.39 5.72
N ASN A 106 -2.38 8.09 7.01
CA ASN A 106 -1.80 8.81 8.15
C ASN A 106 -0.46 8.23 8.63
N GLU A 107 0.16 7.34 7.86
CA GLU A 107 1.48 6.73 8.14
C GLU A 107 1.64 6.16 9.56
N GLN A 108 0.57 5.61 10.15
CA GLN A 108 0.60 5.08 11.52
C GLN A 108 1.26 3.69 11.55
N LYS A 109 2.59 3.66 11.52
CA LYS A 109 3.38 2.43 11.43
C LYS A 109 3.15 1.51 12.63
N GLU A 110 2.95 2.05 13.82
CA GLU A 110 2.75 1.24 15.03
C GLU A 110 1.37 0.57 15.03
N VAL A 111 0.32 1.31 14.66
CA VAL A 111 -1.05 0.79 14.57
C VAL A 111 -1.19 -0.28 13.49
N VAL A 112 -0.57 -0.07 12.32
CA VAL A 112 -0.60 -1.04 11.22
C VAL A 112 0.16 -2.31 11.58
N SER A 113 1.23 -2.23 12.39
CA SER A 113 2.02 -3.39 12.83
C SER A 113 1.29 -4.32 13.81
N TYR A 114 0.14 -3.90 14.34
CA TYR A 114 -0.60 -4.65 15.35
C TYR A 114 -1.04 -6.03 14.82
N ALA A 115 -0.89 -7.08 15.65
CA ALA A 115 -1.06 -8.47 15.23
C ALA A 115 -2.45 -8.76 14.60
N SER A 116 -3.51 -8.17 15.13
CA SER A 116 -4.87 -8.32 14.58
C SER A 116 -5.03 -7.68 13.20
N VAL A 117 -4.38 -6.55 12.96
CA VAL A 117 -4.37 -5.86 11.65
C VAL A 117 -3.56 -6.66 10.64
N GLN A 118 -2.38 -7.15 11.05
CA GLN A 118 -1.52 -8.00 10.22
C GLN A 118 -2.19 -9.30 9.83
N ARG A 119 -2.93 -9.93 10.76
CA ARG A 119 -3.73 -11.12 10.47
C ARG A 119 -4.81 -10.83 9.43
N TYR A 120 -5.55 -9.73 9.58
CA TYR A 120 -6.54 -9.32 8.60
C TYR A 120 -5.93 -9.02 7.23
N LEU A 121 -4.83 -8.25 7.19
CA LEU A 121 -4.09 -7.97 5.96
C LEU A 121 -3.63 -9.26 5.29
N THR A 122 -3.15 -10.23 6.06
CA THR A 122 -2.76 -11.56 5.56
C THR A 122 -3.95 -12.31 4.97
N GLU A 123 -5.13 -12.28 5.63
CA GLU A 123 -6.35 -12.90 5.10
C GLU A 123 -6.84 -12.26 3.80
N VAL A 124 -6.75 -10.92 3.72
CA VAL A 124 -7.07 -10.17 2.49
C VAL A 124 -6.05 -10.47 1.38
N TRP A 125 -4.77 -10.51 1.72
CA TRP A 125 -3.66 -10.79 0.81
C TRP A 125 -3.77 -12.18 0.18
N THR A 126 -4.09 -13.17 1.01
CA THR A 126 -4.30 -14.57 0.62
C THR A 126 -5.69 -14.81 0.02
N ALA A 127 -6.60 -13.83 0.07
CA ALA A 127 -7.99 -13.96 -0.35
C ALA A 127 -8.71 -15.21 0.21
N ARG A 128 -8.36 -15.60 1.44
CA ARG A 128 -8.82 -16.84 2.12
C ARG A 128 -8.52 -18.12 1.35
N VAL A 129 -7.43 -18.13 0.58
CA VAL A 129 -6.92 -19.30 -0.11
C VAL A 129 -5.95 -20.05 0.82
N ASP A 130 -6.38 -21.20 1.35
CA ASP A 130 -5.57 -22.06 2.23
C ASP A 130 -4.51 -22.84 1.45
N TRP A 131 -3.52 -22.13 0.88
CA TRP A 131 -2.35 -22.78 0.29
C TRP A 131 -1.27 -23.00 1.34
N SER A 132 -0.79 -24.24 1.44
CA SER A 132 0.47 -24.48 2.16
C SER A 132 1.60 -23.73 1.46
N PHE A 133 2.57 -23.24 2.24
CA PHE A 133 3.74 -22.54 1.71
C PHE A 133 4.43 -23.34 0.58
N GLY A 134 4.50 -24.66 0.72
CA GLY A 134 5.04 -25.54 -0.33
C GLY A 134 4.26 -25.50 -1.65
N LYS A 135 2.92 -25.45 -1.62
CA LYS A 135 2.10 -25.32 -2.84
C LYS A 135 2.29 -23.96 -3.49
N PHE A 136 2.43 -22.91 -2.70
CA PHE A 136 2.72 -21.57 -3.20
C PHE A 136 4.08 -21.49 -3.89
N VAL A 137 5.13 -22.05 -3.27
CA VAL A 137 6.47 -22.13 -3.87
C VAL A 137 6.45 -22.96 -5.15
N ALA A 138 5.78 -24.13 -5.14
CA ALA A 138 5.64 -24.96 -6.32
C ALA A 138 4.88 -24.23 -7.45
N PHE A 139 3.82 -23.49 -7.12
CA PHE A 139 3.09 -22.66 -8.08
C PHE A 139 3.98 -21.56 -8.69
N SER A 140 4.72 -20.83 -7.86
CA SER A 140 5.65 -19.79 -8.31
C SER A 140 6.73 -20.35 -9.24
N LEU A 141 7.30 -21.51 -8.89
CA LEU A 141 8.30 -22.19 -9.71
C LEU A 141 7.73 -22.71 -11.03
N LEU A 142 6.50 -23.23 -11.02
CA LEU A 142 5.79 -23.66 -12.24
C LEU A 142 5.56 -22.48 -13.18
N VAL A 143 5.08 -21.35 -12.66
CA VAL A 143 4.85 -20.12 -13.43
C VAL A 143 6.16 -19.55 -13.99
N LEU A 144 7.26 -19.67 -13.24
CA LEU A 144 8.60 -19.23 -13.68
C LEU A 144 9.21 -20.14 -14.76
N ILE A 145 9.01 -21.46 -14.67
CA ILE A 145 9.58 -22.41 -15.63
C ILE A 145 8.74 -22.51 -16.91
N CYS A 146 7.44 -22.24 -16.83
CA CYS A 146 6.50 -22.41 -17.94
C CYS A 146 5.93 -21.04 -18.39
N PRO A 147 6.52 -20.39 -19.42
CA PRO A 147 6.03 -19.11 -19.95
C PRO A 147 4.56 -19.13 -20.41
N PRO A 148 4.02 -20.22 -21.00
CA PRO A 148 2.59 -20.29 -21.32
C PRO A 148 1.69 -20.25 -20.08
N ALA A 149 2.13 -20.84 -18.96
CA ALA A 149 1.39 -20.79 -17.70
C ALA A 149 1.39 -19.36 -17.12
N TRP A 150 2.54 -18.68 -17.16
CA TRP A 150 2.62 -17.26 -16.80
C TRP A 150 1.67 -16.40 -17.63
N PHE A 151 1.67 -16.54 -18.96
CA PHE A 151 0.78 -15.79 -19.83
C PHE A 151 -0.68 -16.03 -19.48
N TYR A 152 -1.08 -17.30 -19.26
CA TYR A 152 -2.44 -17.64 -18.86
C TYR A 152 -2.87 -16.99 -17.54
N PHE A 153 -2.02 -17.04 -16.49
CA PHE A 153 -2.34 -16.46 -15.19
C PHE A 153 -2.24 -14.92 -15.12
N SER A 154 -1.51 -14.31 -16.06
CA SER A 154 -1.39 -12.87 -16.21
C SER A 154 -2.70 -12.26 -16.74
N LEU A 155 -3.41 -12.96 -17.64
CA LEU A 155 -4.72 -12.49 -18.08
C LEU A 155 -5.67 -12.24 -16.89
N PRO A 156 -6.52 -11.20 -16.97
CA PRO A 156 -7.53 -10.89 -15.95
C PRO A 156 -8.64 -11.95 -15.96
N LEU A 157 -8.31 -13.15 -15.48
CA LEU A 157 -9.20 -14.28 -15.38
C LEU A 157 -10.20 -14.00 -14.25
N ASP A 158 -11.50 -14.02 -14.60
CA ASP A 158 -12.61 -13.94 -13.63
C ASP A 158 -12.79 -15.25 -12.82
N SER A 159 -11.68 -15.91 -12.50
CA SER A 159 -11.66 -17.05 -11.61
C SER A 159 -11.54 -16.58 -10.16
N ARG A 160 -12.12 -17.33 -9.21
CA ARG A 160 -12.01 -17.05 -7.76
C ARG A 160 -10.54 -16.93 -7.30
N ILE A 161 -9.63 -17.63 -7.99
CA ILE A 161 -8.19 -17.63 -7.76
C ILE A 161 -7.53 -16.34 -8.29
N GLY A 162 -7.90 -15.85 -9.49
CA GLY A 162 -7.34 -14.62 -10.09
C GLY A 162 -7.68 -13.31 -9.36
N ARG A 163 -8.61 -13.34 -8.40
CA ARG A 163 -8.91 -12.19 -7.53
C ARG A 163 -7.92 -12.01 -6.38
N ALA A 164 -7.09 -13.03 -6.08
CA ALA A 164 -6.15 -12.96 -4.97
C ALA A 164 -4.98 -12.00 -5.27
N PRO A 165 -4.73 -10.97 -4.42
CA PRO A 165 -3.62 -10.04 -4.60
C PRO A 165 -2.26 -10.74 -4.72
N ILE A 166 -2.04 -11.80 -3.93
CA ILE A 166 -0.80 -12.57 -3.94
C ILE A 166 -0.46 -13.18 -5.30
N ILE A 167 -1.45 -13.61 -6.08
CA ILE A 167 -1.22 -14.24 -7.39
C ILE A 167 -0.79 -13.19 -8.40
N LYS A 168 -1.44 -12.02 -8.39
CA LYS A 168 -1.04 -10.88 -9.21
C LYS A 168 0.39 -10.44 -8.89
N PHE A 169 0.74 -10.44 -7.59
CA PHE A 169 2.09 -10.13 -7.14
C PHE A 169 3.13 -11.13 -7.67
N VAL A 170 2.86 -12.44 -7.62
CA VAL A 170 3.76 -13.46 -8.18
C VAL A 170 3.90 -13.31 -9.69
N CYS A 171 2.79 -13.11 -10.41
CA CYS A 171 2.83 -12.91 -11.87
C CYS A 171 3.65 -11.67 -12.25
N HIS A 172 3.51 -10.59 -11.47
CA HIS A 172 4.32 -9.38 -11.63
C HIS A 172 5.81 -9.62 -11.38
N ILE A 173 6.18 -10.34 -10.32
CA ILE A 173 7.58 -10.71 -10.06
C ILE A 173 8.16 -11.54 -11.21
N VAL A 174 7.43 -12.57 -11.65
CA VAL A 174 7.89 -13.45 -12.74
C VAL A 174 8.03 -12.66 -14.04
N SER A 175 7.08 -11.77 -14.35
CA SER A 175 7.15 -10.83 -15.47
C SER A 175 8.43 -9.98 -15.43
N HIS A 176 8.77 -9.41 -14.27
CA HIS A 176 10.01 -8.66 -14.08
C HIS A 176 11.27 -9.51 -14.22
N VAL A 177 11.25 -10.77 -13.78
CA VAL A 177 12.38 -11.70 -13.95
C VAL A 177 12.60 -11.99 -15.43
N TYR A 178 11.54 -12.27 -16.20
CA TYR A 178 11.65 -12.47 -17.65
C TYR A 178 12.18 -11.22 -18.36
N PHE A 179 11.67 -10.04 -18.01
CA PHE A 179 12.19 -8.78 -18.53
C PHE A 179 13.69 -8.61 -18.25
N THR A 180 14.12 -8.90 -17.02
CA THR A 180 15.54 -8.81 -16.61
C THR A 180 16.41 -9.81 -17.39
N ILE A 181 15.93 -11.02 -17.64
CA ILE A 181 16.62 -12.02 -18.46
C ILE A 181 16.75 -11.54 -19.91
N LEU A 182 15.66 -11.05 -20.52
CA LEU A 182 15.66 -10.51 -21.88
C LEU A 182 16.63 -9.34 -22.01
N LEU A 183 16.61 -8.41 -21.06
CA LEU A 183 17.52 -7.28 -21.00
C LEU A 183 18.98 -7.75 -20.88
N THR A 184 19.24 -8.74 -20.01
CA THR A 184 20.57 -9.32 -19.84
C THR A 184 21.09 -9.98 -21.13
N ILE A 185 20.23 -10.72 -21.85
CA ILE A 185 20.60 -11.36 -23.13
C ILE A 185 20.99 -10.31 -24.17
N VAL A 186 20.22 -9.22 -24.30
CA VAL A 186 20.48 -8.13 -25.24
C VAL A 186 21.74 -7.36 -24.85
N VAL A 187 21.90 -7.00 -23.57
CA VAL A 187 23.05 -6.21 -23.08
C VAL A 187 24.36 -7.00 -23.15
N LEU A 188 24.35 -8.27 -22.74
CA LEU A 188 25.54 -9.13 -22.80
C LEU A 188 25.80 -9.68 -24.20
N ASN A 189 24.91 -9.38 -25.16
CA ASN A 189 24.99 -9.81 -26.55
C ASN A 189 25.25 -11.32 -26.69
N ILE A 190 24.63 -12.12 -25.81
CA ILE A 190 24.87 -13.58 -25.71
C ILE A 190 24.47 -14.29 -27.00
N THR A 191 23.50 -13.72 -27.74
CA THR A 191 22.95 -14.30 -28.97
C THR A 191 23.67 -13.87 -30.24
N HIS A 192 24.49 -12.79 -30.27
CA HIS A 192 25.18 -12.39 -31.51
C HIS A 192 26.54 -11.71 -31.28
N LYS A 193 27.57 -12.18 -31.99
CA LYS A 193 28.86 -11.46 -32.07
C LYS A 193 28.67 -10.24 -32.98
N MET A 194 29.15 -9.07 -32.55
CA MET A 194 29.04 -7.77 -33.24
C MET A 194 29.70 -7.68 -34.64
N TYR A 195 30.18 -8.78 -35.22
CA TYR A 195 30.97 -8.77 -36.45
C TYR A 195 30.16 -8.97 -37.74
N GLU A 196 28.84 -9.21 -37.68
CA GLU A 196 28.02 -9.58 -38.85
C GLU A 196 26.75 -8.72 -39.03
N VAL A 197 26.66 -7.56 -38.37
CA VAL A 197 25.45 -6.72 -38.44
C VAL A 197 25.56 -5.75 -39.62
N THR A 198 24.96 -6.12 -40.75
CA THR A 198 24.81 -5.29 -41.97
C THR A 198 23.41 -4.68 -42.11
N SER A 199 22.56 -4.74 -41.07
CA SER A 199 21.20 -4.19 -41.08
C SER A 199 20.87 -3.44 -39.79
N VAL A 200 20.22 -2.28 -39.93
CA VAL A 200 19.72 -1.40 -38.86
C VAL A 200 18.42 -1.94 -38.22
N VAL A 201 17.86 -3.03 -38.76
CA VAL A 201 16.58 -3.56 -38.32
C VAL A 201 16.75 -4.38 -37.02
N PRO A 202 15.98 -4.08 -35.96
CA PRO A 202 16.08 -4.80 -34.69
C PRO A 202 15.63 -6.26 -34.84
N ASN A 203 16.23 -7.13 -34.03
CA ASN A 203 15.83 -8.53 -33.94
C ASN A 203 14.45 -8.67 -33.27
N PRO A 204 13.73 -9.79 -33.48
CA PRO A 204 12.44 -10.04 -32.81
C PRO A 204 12.50 -9.95 -31.28
N VAL A 205 13.64 -10.34 -30.68
CA VAL A 205 13.87 -10.23 -29.23
C VAL A 205 14.03 -8.77 -28.79
N GLU A 206 14.68 -7.94 -29.61
CA GLU A 206 14.84 -6.51 -29.35
C GLU A 206 13.50 -5.77 -29.54
N TRP A 207 12.71 -6.14 -30.56
CA TRP A 207 11.34 -5.65 -30.73
C TRP A 207 10.45 -5.99 -29.54
N LEU A 208 10.53 -7.22 -29.03
CA LEU A 208 9.81 -7.63 -27.82
C LEU A 208 10.24 -6.81 -26.61
N LEU A 209 11.55 -6.58 -26.43
CA LEU A 209 12.10 -5.77 -25.35
C LEU A 209 11.69 -4.29 -25.45
N LEU A 210 11.69 -3.71 -26.66
CA LEU A 210 11.23 -2.35 -26.91
C LEU A 210 9.75 -2.19 -26.59
N LEU A 211 8.92 -3.15 -26.99
CA LEU A 211 7.50 -3.18 -26.64
C LEU A 211 7.33 -3.23 -25.11
N TRP A 212 8.10 -4.08 -24.43
CA TRP A 212 8.04 -4.21 -22.98
C TRP A 212 8.47 -2.92 -22.24
N LEU A 213 9.56 -2.29 -22.70
CA LEU A 213 10.04 -1.00 -22.19
C LEU A 213 9.01 0.12 -22.38
N SER A 214 8.38 0.16 -23.55
CA SER A 214 7.32 1.14 -23.83
C SER A 214 6.15 0.97 -22.86
N GLY A 215 5.80 -0.27 -22.51
CA GLY A 215 4.78 -0.59 -21.53
C GLY A 215 5.12 -0.08 -20.12
N ASN A 216 6.34 -0.35 -19.65
CA ASN A 216 6.80 0.14 -18.35
C ASN A 216 6.79 1.67 -18.28
N LEU A 217 7.24 2.34 -19.35
CA LEU A 217 7.22 3.80 -19.44
C LEU A 217 5.80 4.37 -19.34
N VAL A 218 4.83 3.78 -20.04
CA VAL A 218 3.43 4.20 -19.96
C VAL A 218 2.87 3.97 -18.55
N SER A 219 3.23 2.86 -17.90
CA SER A 219 2.82 2.57 -16.52
C SER A 219 3.31 3.65 -15.55
N GLU A 220 4.58 4.04 -15.63
CA GLU A 220 5.16 5.10 -14.79
C GLU A 220 4.49 6.46 -15.05
N LEU A 221 4.32 6.84 -16.32
CA LEU A 221 3.63 8.08 -16.69
C LEU A 221 2.18 8.11 -16.18
N SER A 222 1.48 6.98 -16.22
CA SER A 222 0.12 6.85 -15.69
C SER A 222 0.04 6.90 -14.16
N THR A 223 1.14 6.53 -13.49
CA THR A 223 1.26 6.56 -12.03
C THR A 223 1.55 7.98 -11.55
N VAL A 224 2.46 8.69 -12.23
CA VAL A 224 2.76 10.10 -11.99
C VAL A 224 1.55 11.00 -12.29
N GLY A 225 0.71 10.64 -13.26
CA GLY A 225 -0.56 11.33 -13.57
C GLY A 225 -1.68 11.15 -12.53
N GLY A 226 -1.45 10.42 -11.43
CA GLY A 226 -2.45 10.09 -10.41
C GLY A 226 -3.09 11.27 -9.67
N GLY A 227 -2.60 12.50 -9.85
CA GLY A 227 -3.24 13.73 -9.37
C GLY A 227 -4.34 14.28 -10.28
N SER A 228 -4.53 13.78 -11.50
CA SER A 228 -5.50 14.35 -12.44
C SER A 228 -6.18 13.29 -13.33
N GLY A 229 -7.44 12.97 -13.00
CA GLY A 229 -8.52 12.85 -13.98
C GLY A 229 -8.51 11.76 -15.07
N LEU A 230 -7.51 10.87 -15.20
CA LEU A 230 -7.51 9.82 -16.24
C LEU A 230 -7.66 8.40 -15.67
N GLY A 231 -8.86 8.08 -15.20
CA GLY A 231 -9.21 6.73 -14.73
C GLY A 231 -9.33 5.65 -15.83
N ILE A 232 -9.56 6.05 -17.08
CA ILE A 232 -9.90 5.10 -18.18
C ILE A 232 -8.64 4.48 -18.82
N VAL A 233 -7.54 5.23 -18.91
CA VAL A 233 -6.26 4.71 -19.46
C VAL A 233 -5.62 3.72 -18.48
N LYS A 234 -5.76 3.99 -17.17
CA LYS A 234 -5.24 3.12 -16.09
C LYS A 234 -5.85 1.71 -16.12
N VAL A 235 -7.10 1.56 -16.54
CA VAL A 235 -7.77 0.24 -16.62
C VAL A 235 -7.30 -0.57 -17.83
N SER A 236 -6.95 0.08 -18.94
CA SER A 236 -6.56 -0.62 -20.17
C SER A 236 -5.08 -1.00 -20.16
N THR A 237 -4.19 -0.13 -19.69
CA THR A 237 -2.74 -0.42 -19.66
C THR A 237 -2.39 -1.43 -18.56
N THR A 238 -2.99 -1.31 -17.37
CA THR A 238 -2.80 -2.28 -16.28
C THR A 238 -3.42 -3.65 -16.61
N LYS A 239 -4.35 -3.76 -17.56
CA LYS A 239 -4.87 -5.05 -18.03
C LYS A 239 -4.05 -5.68 -19.17
N PHE A 240 -3.18 -4.93 -19.82
CA PHE A 240 -2.40 -5.40 -20.96
C PHE A 240 -0.94 -5.73 -20.60
N ILE A 241 -0.45 -5.19 -19.48
CA ILE A 241 0.93 -5.38 -18.97
C ILE A 241 0.96 -6.24 -17.69
N PHE A 242 -0.20 -6.53 -17.10
CA PHE A 242 -0.33 -7.51 -16.00
C PHE A 242 -1.07 -8.74 -16.45
#